data_AF-A0A7Y6PXH2-F1
#
_entry.id   AF-A0A7Y6PXH2-F1
#
_cell.length_a   1.000
_cell.length_b   1.000
_cell.length_c   1.000
_cell.angle_alpha   90.00
_cell.angle_beta   90.00
_cell.angle_gamma   90.00
#
_symmetry.space_group_name_H-M   'P 1'
#
loop_
_entity.id
_entity.type
_entity.pdbx_description
1 polymer ?
#
loop_
_entity_poly.entity_id
_entity_poly.type
_entity_poly.pdbx_seq_one_letter_code
_entity_poly.pdbx_strand_id
1 'polypeptide(L)'
;MSRRRWLLALALLVGLTAIAAARPGGGESYSGGGGHGGGGGGGADGAVILELLYWLLRLCIEVPYVGLPLVGGGILWIAYSAYKQHANKDWDSGPTATLRSTTDLTELRTTLDSTFSQPAFEDFAFRLFSTAQRARGTADALATVAPYVADTARQQLAQREPRSTAVEQVAVGAMRVVSLDLPASKTDQAGQPNYVTISVQFEANVATRSATYYSVETWQFVRDAGRRSKPPDATRGFPCPNCGAPWQSTETGTQRCAHCGEVVDNGRFDWVVRHITVESIDQRPPTLTTEVPERGTNLPTYRQGNVENRFRQKVETGPDDRRTFEERLALIYTEVNKAWSAGQLEPIRGFVSDGLYDYFQYWIDAYTKQGLRNELVDMRMTKTELAKVVRDNYFVAVTIRIWATGKDYVVRTSDGHVVRGSKRRERPYSEYWTLIRSVKRTGPAQTENRCNNCGAPLQITMAGACSHCGAHVTAGEFDWVLSKVEQDDSYRG
;
A
#
# COMPACT_ATOMS: atom_id res chain seq x y z
N MET A 1 12.53 10.72 -58.07
CA MET A 1 12.76 9.94 -56.82
C MET A 1 11.43 9.84 -56.07
N SER A 2 11.04 8.62 -55.72
CA SER A 2 9.64 8.19 -55.60
C SER A 2 8.90 8.69 -54.34
N ARG A 3 7.57 8.86 -54.49
CA ARG A 3 6.54 9.19 -53.47
C ARG A 3 6.60 8.36 -52.18
N ARG A 4 7.45 7.34 -52.10
CA ARG A 4 7.62 6.43 -50.97
C ARG A 4 8.45 7.02 -49.81
N ARG A 5 9.24 8.07 -50.05
CA ARG A 5 10.00 8.79 -48.99
C ARG A 5 9.18 9.81 -48.20
N TRP A 6 8.06 10.27 -48.77
CA TRP A 6 7.14 11.23 -48.12
C TRP A 6 6.35 10.63 -46.96
N LEU A 7 6.05 9.33 -47.02
CA LEU A 7 5.30 8.63 -45.96
C LEU A 7 6.18 8.20 -44.78
N LEU A 8 7.50 8.04 -45.00
CA LEU A 8 8.46 7.70 -43.92
C LEU A 8 8.88 8.93 -43.11
N ALA A 9 8.88 10.12 -43.72
CA ALA A 9 9.24 11.37 -43.05
C ALA A 9 8.14 11.88 -42.08
N LEU A 10 6.86 11.55 -42.34
CA LEU A 10 5.76 11.89 -41.43
C LEU A 10 5.78 11.04 -40.14
N ALA A 11 6.38 9.84 -40.19
CA ALA A 11 6.46 8.92 -39.06
C ALA A 11 7.58 9.30 -38.06
N LEU A 12 8.59 10.07 -38.48
CA LEU A 12 9.71 10.44 -37.62
C LEU A 12 9.46 11.70 -36.77
N LEU A 13 8.36 12.42 -37.04
CA LEU A 13 8.05 13.74 -36.44
C LEU A 13 7.34 13.65 -35.08
N VAL A 14 7.08 12.44 -34.57
CA VAL A 14 6.31 12.21 -33.31
C VAL A 14 7.22 11.93 -32.11
N GLY A 15 8.49 11.63 -32.31
CA GLY A 15 9.39 11.28 -31.21
C GLY A 15 10.36 12.41 -30.91
N LEU A 16 10.06 13.24 -29.88
CA LEU A 16 11.05 13.86 -28.97
C LEU A 16 10.38 14.97 -28.14
N THR A 17 9.71 14.59 -27.04
CA THR A 17 9.56 15.47 -25.89
C THR A 17 10.01 14.72 -24.65
N ALA A 18 11.09 15.20 -24.05
CA ALA A 18 11.63 14.71 -22.79
C ALA A 18 10.67 15.04 -21.65
N ILE A 19 10.26 14.01 -20.91
CA ILE A 19 9.34 14.12 -19.78
C ILE A 19 10.16 14.08 -18.48
N ALA A 20 10.18 15.20 -17.77
CA ALA A 20 10.43 15.25 -16.33
C ALA A 20 9.08 15.10 -15.60
N ALA A 21 8.90 14.02 -14.83
CA ALA A 21 7.62 13.62 -14.24
C ALA A 21 7.73 13.12 -12.79
N ALA A 22 7.43 14.06 -11.87
CA ALA A 22 7.27 13.97 -10.42
C ALA A 22 6.35 12.88 -9.85
N ARG A 23 6.66 12.47 -8.61
CA ARG A 23 5.87 11.60 -7.69
C ARG A 23 5.29 12.36 -6.49
N PRO A 24 4.06 12.02 -6.06
CA PRO A 24 3.41 12.40 -4.85
C PRO A 24 2.79 11.23 -4.09
N GLY A 25 2.33 11.53 -2.87
CA GLY A 25 1.53 10.66 -2.03
C GLY A 25 2.40 10.05 -0.93
N GLY A 26 1.97 10.18 0.32
CA GLY A 26 2.67 9.66 1.49
C GLY A 26 2.77 8.13 1.59
N GLY A 27 2.64 7.44 0.45
CA GLY A 27 2.94 6.02 0.30
C GLY A 27 3.99 5.86 -0.80
N GLU A 28 5.26 5.81 -0.43
CA GLU A 28 6.32 5.54 -1.38
C GLU A 28 6.16 4.11 -1.96
N SER A 29 6.17 4.00 -3.28
CA SER A 29 5.79 2.77 -3.98
C SER A 29 6.89 1.71 -4.02
N TYR A 30 6.45 0.45 -3.95
CA TYR A 30 7.29 -0.76 -3.88
C TYR A 30 7.65 -1.29 -5.28
N SER A 31 6.89 -0.90 -6.31
CA SER A 31 7.08 -1.28 -7.71
C SER A 31 8.26 -0.53 -8.38
N GLY A 32 9.47 -1.08 -8.21
CA GLY A 32 10.64 -0.73 -9.03
C GLY A 32 10.75 -1.64 -10.25
N GLY A 33 10.51 -1.09 -11.45
CA GLY A 33 10.73 -1.82 -12.69
C GLY A 33 12.20 -2.21 -12.89
N GLY A 34 12.43 -3.45 -13.33
CA GLY A 34 13.74 -3.95 -13.71
C GLY A 34 14.36 -3.11 -14.83
N GLY A 35 15.59 -2.66 -14.60
CA GLY A 35 16.37 -1.93 -15.58
C GLY A 35 16.68 -2.80 -16.79
N HIS A 36 16.06 -2.47 -17.93
CA HIS A 36 16.59 -2.85 -19.24
C HIS A 36 17.29 -1.63 -19.82
N GLY A 37 18.62 -1.69 -19.87
CA GLY A 37 19.42 -0.80 -20.69
C GLY A 37 19.08 -1.07 -22.16
N GLY A 38 18.68 -0.02 -22.87
CA GLY A 38 18.25 -0.14 -24.27
C GLY A 38 18.44 1.16 -25.03
N GLY A 39 19.65 1.33 -25.57
CA GLY A 39 19.90 1.94 -26.88
C GLY A 39 19.57 3.41 -27.06
N GLY A 40 20.59 4.27 -26.93
CA GLY A 40 20.60 5.56 -27.59
C GLY A 40 20.54 5.40 -29.11
N GLY A 41 19.65 6.16 -29.74
CA GLY A 41 19.64 6.41 -31.18
C GLY A 41 18.94 7.75 -31.39
N GLY A 42 19.37 8.68 -32.22
CA GLY A 42 20.50 8.81 -33.12
C GLY A 42 20.40 10.24 -33.65
N GLY A 43 21.51 10.97 -33.73
CA GLY A 43 21.51 12.36 -34.18
C GLY A 43 20.97 12.49 -35.59
N ALA A 44 19.93 13.32 -35.78
CA ALA A 44 19.55 13.82 -37.08
C ALA A 44 20.46 15.02 -37.41
N ASP A 45 21.22 14.91 -38.50
CA ASP A 45 22.13 15.94 -38.99
C ASP A 45 21.41 17.29 -39.17
N GLY A 46 21.86 18.33 -38.45
CA GLY A 46 21.28 19.68 -38.48
C GLY A 46 21.22 20.34 -39.86
N ALA A 47 21.93 19.80 -40.86
CA ALA A 47 21.88 20.26 -42.25
C ALA A 47 20.50 20.06 -42.90
N VAL A 48 19.81 18.96 -42.61
CA VAL A 48 18.50 18.65 -43.22
C VAL A 48 17.40 19.57 -42.66
N ILE A 49 17.50 19.92 -41.37
CA ILE A 49 16.55 20.81 -40.70
C ILE A 49 16.68 22.24 -41.24
N LEU A 50 17.91 22.73 -41.44
CA LEU A 50 18.18 24.05 -41.99
C LEU A 50 17.71 24.19 -43.44
N GLU A 51 17.86 23.15 -44.25
CA GLU A 51 17.40 23.14 -45.64
C GLU A 51 15.87 23.19 -45.74
N LEU A 52 15.16 22.45 -44.87
CA LEU A 52 13.70 22.49 -44.80
C LEU A 52 13.16 23.86 -44.36
N LEU A 53 13.83 24.52 -43.40
CA LEU A 53 13.48 25.87 -42.98
C LEU A 53 13.72 26.91 -44.08
N TYR A 54 14.82 26.77 -44.84
CA TYR A 54 15.12 27.64 -45.98
C TYR A 54 14.04 27.56 -47.06
N TRP A 55 13.63 26.35 -47.46
CA TRP A 55 12.57 26.17 -48.45
C TRP A 55 11.20 26.63 -47.95
N LEU A 56 10.89 26.46 -46.67
CA LEU A 56 9.66 26.96 -46.05
C LEU A 56 9.62 28.49 -46.05
N LEU A 57 10.73 29.14 -45.68
CA LEU A 57 10.84 30.60 -45.69
C LEU A 57 10.70 31.16 -47.11
N ARG A 58 11.33 30.51 -48.08
CA ARG A 58 11.22 30.87 -49.51
C ARG A 58 9.78 30.74 -50.01
N LEU A 59 9.06 29.69 -49.62
CA LEU A 59 7.65 29.49 -49.94
C LEU A 59 6.76 30.62 -49.38
N CYS A 60 7.05 31.11 -48.17
CA CYS A 60 6.34 32.23 -47.57
C CYS A 60 6.58 33.56 -48.29
N ILE A 61 7.75 33.74 -48.92
CA ILE A 61 8.11 34.98 -49.63
C ILE A 61 7.62 34.96 -51.09
N GLU A 62 7.84 33.86 -51.82
CA GLU A 62 7.50 33.77 -53.25
C GLU A 62 6.00 33.51 -53.48
N VAL A 63 5.34 32.77 -52.57
CA VAL A 63 3.93 32.38 -52.70
C VAL A 63 3.20 32.53 -51.35
N PRO A 64 3.00 33.76 -50.84
CA PRO A 64 2.52 34.01 -49.49
C PRO A 64 1.13 33.44 -49.20
N TYR A 65 0.25 33.36 -50.21
CA TYR A 65 -1.09 32.77 -50.08
C TYR A 65 -1.07 31.24 -49.89
N VAL A 66 0.06 30.57 -50.10
CA VAL A 66 0.25 29.13 -49.80
C VAL A 66 1.15 28.94 -48.59
N GLY A 67 2.26 29.69 -48.49
CA GLY A 67 3.22 29.56 -47.40
C GLY A 67 2.68 29.97 -46.03
N LEU A 68 1.96 31.10 -45.95
CA LEU A 68 1.44 31.58 -44.66
C LEU A 68 0.35 30.66 -44.07
N PRO A 69 -0.63 30.13 -44.84
CA PRO A 69 -1.58 29.14 -44.32
C PRO A 69 -0.92 27.84 -43.86
N LEU A 70 0.14 27.37 -44.54
CA LEU A 70 0.88 26.16 -44.16
C LEU A 70 1.58 26.34 -42.80
N VAL A 71 2.28 27.46 -42.60
CA VAL A 71 2.93 27.77 -41.33
C VAL A 71 1.90 28.00 -40.22
N GLY A 72 0.83 28.75 -40.50
CA GLY A 72 -0.26 28.98 -39.55
C GLY A 72 -0.96 27.69 -39.14
N GLY A 73 -1.23 26.78 -40.08
CA GLY A 73 -1.79 25.46 -39.81
C GLY A 73 -0.85 24.58 -39.00
N GLY A 74 0.47 24.64 -39.27
CA GLY A 74 1.49 23.95 -38.48
C GLY A 74 1.57 24.48 -37.05
N ILE A 75 1.56 25.80 -36.85
CA ILE A 75 1.55 26.42 -35.52
C ILE A 75 0.26 26.11 -34.78
N LEU A 76 -0.90 26.18 -35.45
CA LEU A 76 -2.19 25.79 -34.86
C LEU A 76 -2.23 24.31 -34.51
N TRP A 77 -1.66 23.43 -35.34
CA TRP A 77 -1.56 22.01 -35.05
C TRP A 77 -0.56 21.72 -33.93
N ILE A 78 0.56 22.43 -33.85
CA ILE A 78 1.52 22.35 -32.72
C ILE A 78 0.88 22.90 -31.45
N ALA A 79 0.16 24.02 -31.51
CA ALA A 79 -0.55 24.60 -30.37
C ALA A 79 -1.72 23.73 -29.93
N TYR A 80 -2.48 23.15 -30.87
CA TYR A 80 -3.56 22.20 -30.58
C TYR A 80 -3.03 20.86 -30.09
N SER A 81 -1.95 20.35 -30.66
CA SER A 81 -1.30 19.11 -30.19
C SER A 81 -0.60 19.32 -28.85
N ALA A 82 0.02 20.47 -28.58
CA ALA A 82 0.54 20.83 -27.28
C ALA A 82 -0.60 21.03 -26.27
N TYR A 83 -1.70 21.72 -26.64
CA TYR A 83 -2.88 21.86 -25.81
C TYR A 83 -3.53 20.50 -25.49
N LYS A 84 -3.65 19.62 -26.50
CA LYS A 84 -4.18 18.26 -26.35
C LYS A 84 -3.19 17.35 -25.59
N GLN A 85 -1.88 17.50 -25.75
CA GLN A 85 -0.86 16.79 -24.96
C GLN A 85 -0.80 17.31 -23.52
N HIS A 86 -1.10 18.59 -23.28
CA HIS A 86 -1.25 19.15 -21.93
C HIS A 86 -2.56 18.69 -21.26
N ALA A 87 -3.64 18.51 -22.04
CA ALA A 87 -4.91 17.95 -21.58
C ALA A 87 -4.85 16.42 -21.40
N ASN A 88 -4.08 15.71 -22.24
CA ASN A 88 -3.82 14.27 -22.20
C ASN A 88 -2.37 13.98 -21.77
N LYS A 89 -1.87 14.63 -20.71
CA LYS A 89 -0.78 13.96 -19.98
C LYS A 89 -1.41 12.73 -19.35
N ASP A 90 -1.32 11.61 -20.06
CA ASP A 90 -1.55 10.29 -19.51
C ASP A 90 -0.47 10.10 -18.44
N TRP A 91 -0.84 10.42 -17.20
CA TRP A 91 -0.01 10.21 -16.01
C TRP A 91 0.26 8.72 -15.78
N ASP A 92 -0.44 7.84 -16.50
CA ASP A 92 -0.22 6.41 -16.59
C ASP A 92 0.79 6.11 -17.70
N SER A 93 2.09 6.08 -17.36
CA SER A 93 3.17 5.85 -18.32
C SER A 93 3.76 4.42 -18.24
N GLY A 94 3.08 3.51 -17.53
CA GLY A 94 3.50 2.12 -17.37
C GLY A 94 2.84 1.17 -18.38
N PRO A 95 3.43 -0.02 -18.63
CA PRO A 95 2.70 -1.10 -19.30
C PRO A 95 1.43 -1.43 -18.51
N THR A 96 0.31 -1.68 -19.20
CA THR A 96 -0.98 -1.98 -18.59
C THR A 96 -0.83 -3.11 -17.56
N ALA A 97 -1.15 -2.84 -16.30
CA ALA A 97 -1.17 -3.87 -15.27
C ALA A 97 -2.30 -4.86 -15.59
N THR A 98 -1.96 -6.13 -15.82
CA THR A 98 -2.97 -7.17 -15.99
C THR A 98 -3.69 -7.41 -14.66
N LEU A 99 -5.01 -7.24 -14.67
CA LEU A 99 -5.87 -7.48 -13.51
C LEU A 99 -5.77 -8.97 -13.10
N ARG A 100 -5.16 -9.27 -11.94
CA ARG A 100 -5.23 -10.59 -11.30
C ARG A 100 -6.18 -10.48 -10.12
N SER A 101 -7.14 -11.39 -9.99
CA SER A 101 -8.04 -11.46 -8.85
C SER A 101 -7.28 -11.91 -7.60
N THR A 102 -7.39 -11.18 -6.49
CA THR A 102 -7.01 -11.67 -5.16
C THR A 102 -7.75 -12.96 -4.80
N THR A 103 -7.10 -13.83 -4.02
CA THR A 103 -7.74 -15.01 -3.42
C THR A 103 -8.77 -14.57 -2.37
N ASP A 104 -10.04 -14.92 -2.57
CA ASP A 104 -11.11 -14.60 -1.61
C ASP A 104 -11.10 -15.57 -0.41
N LEU A 105 -10.82 -15.06 0.78
CA LEU A 105 -10.86 -15.83 2.02
C LEU A 105 -12.28 -16.12 2.53
N THR A 106 -13.31 -15.64 1.83
CA THR A 106 -14.72 -15.93 2.16
C THR A 106 -14.98 -17.44 2.19
N GLU A 107 -14.33 -18.22 1.32
CA GLU A 107 -14.52 -19.67 1.25
C GLU A 107 -14.19 -20.34 2.58
N LEU A 108 -13.01 -20.07 3.15
CA LEU A 108 -12.58 -20.56 4.48
C LEU A 108 -13.65 -20.32 5.55
N ARG A 109 -14.22 -19.11 5.54
CA ARG A 109 -15.25 -18.73 6.50
C ARG A 109 -16.55 -19.51 6.28
N THR A 110 -16.95 -19.71 5.03
CA THR A 110 -18.23 -20.37 4.70
C THR A 110 -18.17 -21.90 4.83
N THR A 111 -17.00 -22.52 4.65
CA THR A 111 -16.87 -23.98 4.55
C THR A 111 -16.34 -24.62 5.84
N LEU A 112 -15.33 -24.03 6.49
CA LEU A 112 -14.64 -24.67 7.62
C LEU A 112 -14.75 -23.90 8.93
N ASP A 113 -14.62 -22.58 8.89
CA ASP A 113 -14.48 -21.74 10.08
C ASP A 113 -15.37 -20.50 10.02
N SER A 114 -16.63 -20.65 10.42
CA SER A 114 -17.59 -19.55 10.44
C SER A 114 -17.19 -18.36 11.31
N THR A 115 -16.22 -18.53 12.21
CA THR A 115 -15.66 -17.49 13.08
C THR A 115 -14.43 -16.81 12.50
N PHE A 116 -13.94 -17.21 11.34
CA PHE A 116 -12.79 -16.57 10.69
C PHE A 116 -13.08 -15.10 10.34
N SER A 117 -12.12 -14.23 10.70
CA SER A 117 -12.12 -12.81 10.35
C SER A 117 -10.88 -12.47 9.56
N GLN A 118 -11.10 -12.00 8.33
CA GLN A 118 -10.00 -11.64 7.44
C GLN A 118 -9.22 -10.41 7.98
N PRO A 119 -9.86 -9.30 8.39
CA PRO A 119 -9.13 -8.17 8.96
C PRO A 119 -8.33 -8.54 10.21
N ALA A 120 -8.86 -9.42 11.07
CA ALA A 120 -8.13 -9.87 12.26
C ALA A 120 -6.92 -10.75 11.92
N PHE A 121 -7.07 -11.65 10.94
CA PHE A 121 -5.96 -12.47 10.45
C PHE A 121 -4.87 -11.61 9.78
N GLU A 122 -5.26 -10.65 8.94
CA GLU A 122 -4.34 -9.75 8.27
C GLU A 122 -3.57 -8.86 9.27
N ASP A 123 -4.25 -8.33 10.29
CA ASP A 123 -3.60 -7.61 11.39
C ASP A 123 -2.59 -8.49 12.16
N PHE A 124 -2.98 -9.73 12.48
CA PHE A 124 -2.10 -10.71 13.11
C PHE A 124 -0.88 -11.02 12.23
N ALA A 125 -1.08 -11.27 10.93
CA ALA A 125 -0.02 -11.59 9.99
C ALA A 125 0.97 -10.43 9.83
N PHE A 126 0.48 -9.20 9.71
CA PHE A 126 1.31 -7.98 9.70
C PHE A 126 2.15 -7.84 10.97
N ARG A 127 1.51 -7.98 12.15
CA ARG A 127 2.22 -7.85 13.44
C ARG A 127 3.26 -8.94 13.61
N LEU A 128 2.92 -10.17 13.24
CA LEU A 128 3.82 -11.32 13.36
C LEU A 128 5.03 -11.15 12.43
N PHE A 129 4.80 -10.77 11.18
CA PHE A 129 5.87 -10.47 10.21
C PHE A 129 6.82 -9.42 10.78
N SER A 130 6.29 -8.26 11.17
CA SER A 130 7.10 -7.15 11.66
C SER A 130 7.86 -7.48 12.94
N THR A 131 7.22 -8.20 13.88
CA THR A 131 7.84 -8.61 15.15
C THR A 131 8.94 -9.66 14.91
N ALA A 132 8.67 -10.67 14.10
CA ALA A 132 9.63 -11.73 13.78
C ALA A 132 10.84 -11.18 12.99
N GLN A 133 10.64 -10.25 12.05
CA GLN A 133 11.73 -9.58 11.35
C GLN A 133 12.61 -8.76 12.29
N ARG A 134 12.01 -8.02 13.25
CA ARG A 134 12.77 -7.30 14.30
C ARG A 134 13.54 -8.25 15.22
N ALA A 135 12.94 -9.39 15.53
CA ALA A 135 13.51 -10.40 16.42
C ALA A 135 14.64 -11.24 15.80
N ARG A 136 14.78 -11.27 14.46
CA ARG A 136 15.69 -12.20 13.76
C ARG A 136 17.19 -12.02 14.05
N GLY A 137 17.58 -10.98 14.78
CA GLY A 137 18.96 -10.73 15.18
C GLY A 137 19.52 -11.72 16.21
N THR A 138 18.66 -12.36 17.02
CA THR A 138 19.09 -13.35 18.03
C THR A 138 18.07 -14.49 18.16
N ALA A 139 18.55 -15.67 18.58
CA ALA A 139 17.67 -16.82 18.81
C ALA A 139 16.66 -16.58 19.96
N ASP A 140 17.10 -15.93 21.04
CA ASP A 140 16.26 -15.63 22.20
C ASP A 140 15.11 -14.68 21.86
N ALA A 141 15.39 -13.67 21.02
CA ALA A 141 14.36 -12.78 20.51
C ALA A 141 13.39 -13.53 19.57
N LEU A 142 13.88 -14.38 18.65
CA LEU A 142 12.99 -15.19 17.81
C LEU A 142 12.12 -16.16 18.63
N ALA A 143 12.60 -16.59 19.79
CA ALA A 143 11.82 -17.44 20.68
C ALA A 143 10.61 -16.71 21.28
N THR A 144 10.53 -15.37 21.27
CA THR A 144 9.34 -14.64 21.75
C THR A 144 8.14 -14.78 20.81
N VAL A 145 8.37 -15.10 19.53
CA VAL A 145 7.32 -15.38 18.54
C VAL A 145 7.15 -16.88 18.26
N ALA A 146 7.84 -17.72 19.03
CA ALA A 146 7.84 -19.17 18.87
C ALA A 146 6.47 -19.84 18.68
N PRO A 147 5.41 -19.47 19.41
CA PRO A 147 4.12 -20.13 19.26
C PRO A 147 3.48 -19.94 17.88
N TYR A 148 3.95 -18.95 17.13
CA TYR A 148 3.36 -18.50 15.86
C TYR A 148 4.33 -18.56 14.69
N VAL A 149 5.61 -18.85 14.94
CA VAL A 149 6.63 -19.09 13.89
C VAL A 149 7.30 -20.40 14.21
N ALA A 150 7.10 -21.44 13.39
CA ALA A 150 7.65 -22.78 13.62
C ALA A 150 9.19 -22.76 13.64
N ASP A 151 9.80 -23.76 14.27
CA ASP A 151 11.26 -23.82 14.44
C ASP A 151 12.03 -23.67 13.13
N THR A 152 11.61 -24.37 12.08
CA THR A 152 12.20 -24.28 10.74
C THR A 152 12.13 -22.87 10.16
N ALA A 153 11.01 -22.17 10.35
CA ALA A 153 10.85 -20.79 9.89
C ALA A 153 11.69 -19.80 10.71
N ARG A 154 11.84 -20.01 12.03
CA ARG A 154 12.75 -19.22 12.87
C ARG A 154 14.20 -19.40 12.44
N GLN A 155 14.62 -20.63 12.12
CA GLN A 155 15.96 -20.91 11.59
C GLN A 155 16.20 -20.19 10.24
N GLN A 156 15.22 -20.19 9.33
CA GLN A 156 15.28 -19.43 8.07
C GLN A 156 15.41 -17.92 8.29
N LEU A 157 14.70 -17.35 9.29
CA LEU A 157 14.80 -15.94 9.66
C LEU A 157 16.17 -15.60 10.26
N ALA A 158 16.70 -16.45 11.15
CA ALA A 158 18.00 -16.24 11.78
C ALA A 158 19.16 -16.23 10.76
N GLN A 159 19.01 -16.99 9.66
CA GLN A 159 19.99 -17.05 8.57
C GLN A 159 19.81 -15.91 7.55
N ARG A 160 18.86 -15.00 7.75
CA ARG A 160 18.52 -13.99 6.75
C ARG A 160 19.52 -12.85 6.69
N GLU A 161 19.86 -12.42 5.48
CA GLU A 161 20.67 -11.23 5.28
C GLU A 161 19.91 -9.92 5.58
N PRO A 162 20.56 -8.92 6.20
CA PRO A 162 21.90 -8.99 6.80
C PRO A 162 21.87 -9.83 8.09
N ARG A 163 22.73 -10.86 8.15
CA ARG A 163 22.80 -11.77 9.29
C ARG A 163 23.19 -11.05 10.57
N SER A 164 22.63 -11.48 11.69
CA SER A 164 23.00 -11.04 13.05
C SER A 164 23.00 -9.51 13.26
N THR A 165 22.30 -8.78 12.39
CA THR A 165 22.16 -7.33 12.50
C THR A 165 20.80 -7.01 13.08
N ALA A 166 20.76 -6.11 14.08
CA ALA A 166 19.51 -5.64 14.64
C ALA A 166 18.69 -4.92 13.55
N VAL A 167 17.50 -5.45 13.31
CA VAL A 167 16.48 -4.78 12.48
C VAL A 167 15.81 -3.74 13.37
N GLU A 168 15.99 -2.47 13.02
CA GLU A 168 15.46 -1.34 13.77
C GLU A 168 14.02 -1.02 13.35
N GLN A 169 13.74 -1.13 12.05
CA GLN A 169 12.45 -0.75 11.47
C GLN A 169 12.01 -1.74 10.40
N VAL A 170 10.71 -1.99 10.34
CA VAL A 170 10.05 -2.81 9.32
C VAL A 170 8.85 -2.02 8.84
N ALA A 171 8.76 -1.81 7.54
CA ALA A 171 7.61 -1.18 6.90
C ALA A 171 7.07 -2.09 5.81
N VAL A 172 5.86 -2.59 6.01
CA VAL A 172 5.17 -3.41 5.00
C VAL A 172 4.42 -2.48 4.06
N GLY A 173 4.80 -2.49 2.79
CA GLY A 173 4.14 -1.73 1.73
C GLY A 173 2.95 -2.43 1.13
N ALA A 174 3.06 -3.75 0.99
CA ALA A 174 1.97 -4.57 0.52
C ALA A 174 1.94 -5.89 1.27
N MET A 175 0.73 -6.34 1.56
CA MET A 175 0.45 -7.65 2.13
C MET A 175 -0.71 -8.24 1.36
N ARG A 176 -0.47 -9.34 0.66
CA ARG A 176 -1.44 -9.95 -0.26
C ARG A 176 -1.58 -11.43 0.01
N VAL A 177 -2.82 -11.90 0.08
CA VAL A 177 -3.11 -13.34 0.10
C VAL A 177 -2.95 -13.85 -1.32
N VAL A 178 -1.97 -14.75 -1.53
CA VAL A 178 -1.64 -15.30 -2.84
C VAL A 178 -2.24 -16.68 -3.09
N SER A 179 -2.52 -17.43 -2.02
CA SER A 179 -3.23 -18.71 -2.13
C SER A 179 -3.93 -19.08 -0.83
N LEU A 180 -5.03 -19.81 -0.97
CA LEU A 180 -5.78 -20.47 0.08
C LEU A 180 -5.90 -21.95 -0.31
N ASP A 181 -5.44 -22.85 0.56
CA ASP A 181 -5.60 -24.29 0.40
C ASP A 181 -6.43 -24.83 1.58
N LEU A 182 -7.58 -25.41 1.22
CA LEU A 182 -8.56 -25.96 2.15
C LEU A 182 -8.57 -27.47 1.99
N PRO A 183 -8.33 -28.25 3.06
CA PRO A 183 -8.36 -29.70 2.95
C PRO A 183 -9.81 -30.18 2.76
N ALA A 184 -9.98 -31.24 1.96
CA ALA A 184 -11.29 -31.83 1.67
C ALA A 184 -12.00 -32.39 2.93
N SER A 185 -11.22 -32.80 3.93
CA SER A 185 -11.69 -33.28 5.23
C SER A 185 -10.85 -32.66 6.34
N LYS A 186 -11.42 -32.56 7.55
CA LYS A 186 -10.70 -32.04 8.73
C LYS A 186 -9.61 -32.98 9.23
N THR A 187 -9.72 -34.27 8.93
CA THR A 187 -8.76 -35.31 9.31
C THR A 187 -8.47 -36.22 8.13
N ASP A 188 -7.29 -36.83 8.11
CA ASP A 188 -6.93 -37.88 7.17
C ASP A 188 -7.57 -39.23 7.53
N GLN A 189 -7.25 -40.28 6.75
CA GLN A 189 -7.76 -41.65 6.98
C GLN A 189 -7.25 -42.28 8.30
N ALA A 190 -6.12 -41.80 8.83
CA ALA A 190 -5.55 -42.26 10.09
C ALA A 190 -6.07 -41.45 11.31
N GLY A 191 -6.96 -40.48 11.08
CA GLY A 191 -7.51 -39.61 12.13
C GLY A 191 -6.58 -38.46 12.53
N GLN A 192 -5.48 -38.22 11.79
CA GLN A 192 -4.61 -37.07 12.01
C GLN A 192 -5.24 -35.80 11.45
N PRO A 193 -5.01 -34.63 12.06
CA PRO A 193 -5.58 -33.38 11.60
C PRO A 193 -4.99 -32.95 10.25
N ASN A 194 -5.85 -32.58 9.32
CA ASN A 194 -5.46 -31.82 8.13
C ASN A 194 -5.36 -30.34 8.48
N TYR A 195 -4.61 -29.59 7.66
CA TYR A 195 -4.34 -28.18 7.91
C TYR A 195 -4.94 -27.32 6.81
N VAL A 196 -5.53 -26.19 7.21
CA VAL A 196 -5.76 -25.05 6.32
C VAL A 196 -4.45 -24.32 6.12
N THR A 197 -4.16 -23.94 4.88
CA THR A 197 -2.97 -23.14 4.53
C THR A 197 -3.37 -21.83 3.88
N ILE A 198 -2.81 -20.72 4.37
CA ILE A 198 -2.88 -19.40 3.74
C ILE A 198 -1.47 -18.94 3.42
N SER A 199 -1.19 -18.65 2.16
CA SER A 199 0.08 -18.06 1.75
C SER A 199 -0.10 -16.55 1.60
N VAL A 200 0.73 -15.78 2.31
CA VAL A 200 0.69 -14.33 2.32
C VAL A 200 2.03 -13.80 1.81
N GLN A 201 1.98 -13.02 0.73
CA GLN A 201 3.14 -12.31 0.21
C GLN A 201 3.25 -10.94 0.87
N PHE A 202 4.44 -10.63 1.37
CA PHE A 202 4.84 -9.37 1.95
C PHE A 202 5.85 -8.67 1.05
N GLU A 203 5.59 -7.41 0.71
CA GLU A 203 6.58 -6.48 0.18
C GLU A 203 6.92 -5.51 1.29
N ALA A 204 8.17 -5.52 1.76
CA ALA A 204 8.57 -4.76 2.93
C ALA A 204 9.94 -4.13 2.79
N ASN A 205 10.11 -2.95 3.38
CA ASN A 205 11.41 -2.39 3.69
C ASN A 205 11.82 -2.80 5.10
N VAL A 206 13.01 -3.39 5.22
CA VAL A 206 13.63 -3.80 6.47
C VAL A 206 14.89 -2.97 6.65
N ALA A 207 14.86 -2.05 7.60
CA ALA A 207 15.97 -1.15 7.88
C ALA A 207 16.75 -1.59 9.12
N THR A 208 18.06 -1.58 8.95
CA THR A 208 19.07 -1.76 10.00
C THR A 208 19.79 -0.43 10.21
N ARG A 209 20.71 -0.39 11.18
CA ARG A 209 21.53 0.79 11.44
C ARG A 209 22.34 1.27 10.23
N SER A 210 22.77 0.36 9.36
CA SER A 210 23.70 0.65 8.25
C SER A 210 23.07 0.57 6.86
N ALA A 211 21.94 -0.14 6.70
CA ALA A 211 21.35 -0.40 5.39
C ALA A 211 19.85 -0.67 5.46
N THR A 212 19.17 -0.35 4.36
CA THR A 212 17.77 -0.70 4.10
C THR A 212 17.71 -1.77 3.02
N TYR A 213 16.89 -2.79 3.27
CA TYR A 213 16.64 -3.90 2.36
C TYR A 213 15.18 -3.88 1.96
N TYR A 214 14.93 -3.98 0.66
CA TYR A 214 13.61 -4.26 0.12
C TYR A 214 13.49 -5.77 -0.04
N SER A 215 12.45 -6.38 0.53
CA SER A 215 12.22 -7.83 0.48
C SER A 215 10.83 -8.15 -0.04
N VAL A 216 10.74 -9.14 -0.93
CA VAL A 216 9.49 -9.81 -1.30
C VAL A 216 9.54 -11.23 -0.76
N GLU A 217 8.63 -11.54 0.16
CA GLU A 217 8.60 -12.83 0.86
C GLU A 217 7.18 -13.40 0.88
N THR A 218 7.06 -14.70 0.63
CA THR A 218 5.79 -15.43 0.81
C THR A 218 5.88 -16.29 2.06
N TRP A 219 5.01 -16.01 3.04
CA TRP A 219 4.92 -16.72 4.31
C TRP A 219 3.71 -17.65 4.31
N GLN A 220 3.92 -18.90 4.65
CA GLN A 220 2.88 -19.92 4.69
C GLN A 220 2.35 -20.08 6.12
N PHE A 221 1.14 -19.58 6.36
CA PHE A 221 0.40 -19.74 7.59
C PHE A 221 -0.41 -21.01 7.54
N VAL A 222 -0.32 -21.83 8.58
CA VAL A 222 -1.06 -23.10 8.68
C VAL A 222 -1.77 -23.20 10.01
N ARG A 223 -2.94 -23.84 10.00
CA ARG A 223 -3.71 -24.13 11.19
C ARG A 223 -4.52 -25.40 10.98
N ASP A 224 -4.64 -26.21 12.01
CA ASP A 224 -5.53 -27.37 12.04
C ASP A 224 -6.95 -26.98 11.54
N ALA A 225 -7.45 -27.72 10.55
CA ALA A 225 -8.73 -27.47 9.90
C ALA A 225 -9.95 -27.73 10.81
N GLY A 226 -9.75 -28.48 11.89
CA GLY A 226 -10.71 -28.66 12.96
C GLY A 226 -10.79 -27.48 13.94
N ARG A 227 -9.80 -26.56 13.92
CA ARG A 227 -9.78 -25.40 14.82
C ARG A 227 -10.51 -24.19 14.24
N ARG A 228 -11.30 -23.57 15.11
CA ARG A 228 -12.00 -22.31 14.86
C ARG A 228 -11.10 -21.12 15.20
N SER A 229 -11.27 -20.02 14.48
CA SER A 229 -10.56 -18.77 14.77
C SER A 229 -10.98 -18.23 16.13
N LYS A 230 -10.02 -17.68 16.83
CA LYS A 230 -10.30 -16.91 18.04
C LYS A 230 -10.90 -15.56 17.65
N PRO A 231 -11.69 -14.94 18.55
CA PRO A 231 -12.09 -13.56 18.36
C PRO A 231 -10.85 -12.65 18.27
N PRO A 232 -10.95 -11.48 17.63
CA PRO A 232 -9.87 -10.49 17.61
C PRO A 232 -9.43 -10.18 19.03
N ASP A 233 -8.13 -10.36 19.30
CA ASP A 233 -7.53 -10.14 20.61
C ASP A 233 -7.27 -8.64 20.83
N ALA A 234 -7.73 -8.11 21.96
CA ALA A 234 -7.42 -6.75 22.37
C ALA A 234 -5.95 -6.62 22.80
N THR A 235 -5.36 -7.70 23.31
CA THR A 235 -3.95 -7.76 23.64
C THR A 235 -3.18 -8.02 22.34
N ARG A 236 -2.61 -6.97 21.75
CA ARG A 236 -1.84 -7.07 20.50
C ARG A 236 -0.49 -7.81 20.64
N GLY A 237 -0.36 -8.69 21.64
CA GLY A 237 0.79 -9.55 21.86
C GLY A 237 0.68 -10.91 21.17
N PHE A 238 1.58 -11.82 21.56
CA PHE A 238 1.66 -13.20 21.09
C PHE A 238 1.59 -14.15 22.30
N PRO A 239 0.43 -14.30 22.95
CA PRO A 239 0.28 -15.20 24.09
C PRO A 239 0.37 -16.68 23.66
N CYS A 240 0.33 -17.60 24.61
CA CYS A 240 0.19 -19.02 24.30
C CYS A 240 -1.14 -19.27 23.56
N PRO A 241 -1.12 -19.88 22.35
CA PRO A 241 -2.33 -20.08 21.57
C PRO A 241 -3.27 -21.14 22.18
N ASN A 242 -2.81 -21.97 23.11
CA ASN A 242 -3.67 -22.93 23.79
C ASN A 242 -4.37 -22.33 25.02
N CYS A 243 -3.61 -21.76 25.96
CA CYS A 243 -4.14 -21.35 27.27
C CYS A 243 -4.26 -19.82 27.46
N GLY A 244 -3.73 -19.01 26.54
CA GLY A 244 -3.78 -17.55 26.63
C GLY A 244 -2.78 -16.92 27.61
N ALA A 245 -1.98 -17.70 28.33
CA ALA A 245 -0.94 -17.15 29.21
C ALA A 245 0.10 -16.33 28.42
N PRO A 246 0.65 -15.24 28.99
CA PRO A 246 1.75 -14.50 28.37
C PRO A 246 2.90 -15.42 27.98
N TRP A 247 3.47 -15.23 26.79
CA TRP A 247 4.58 -16.04 26.31
C TRP A 247 5.91 -15.47 26.79
N GLN A 248 6.73 -16.31 27.45
CA GLN A 248 8.05 -15.93 27.95
C GLN A 248 9.07 -16.99 27.55
N SER A 249 9.86 -16.70 26.51
CA SER A 249 10.83 -17.63 25.92
C SER A 249 11.96 -18.07 26.87
N THR A 250 12.21 -17.34 27.95
CA THR A 250 13.25 -17.66 28.93
C THR A 250 12.86 -18.79 29.87
N GLU A 251 11.57 -19.01 30.07
CA GLU A 251 11.01 -20.03 30.97
C GLU A 251 10.42 -21.22 30.19
N THR A 252 10.24 -21.04 28.89
CA THR A 252 9.72 -22.02 27.95
C THR A 252 10.83 -22.50 27.03
N GLY A 253 10.91 -23.81 26.74
CA GLY A 253 11.61 -24.22 25.52
C GLY A 253 10.99 -23.52 24.30
N THR A 254 11.70 -23.43 23.17
CA THR A 254 11.26 -22.70 21.95
C THR A 254 9.95 -23.19 21.33
N GLN A 255 9.28 -24.18 21.92
CA GLN A 255 8.06 -24.79 21.40
C GLN A 255 7.05 -25.17 22.48
N ARG A 256 7.42 -25.24 23.77
CA ARG A 256 6.56 -25.77 24.84
C ARG A 256 6.16 -24.69 25.84
N CYS A 257 4.87 -24.47 26.04
CA CYS A 257 4.37 -23.49 27.01
C CYS A 257 4.68 -23.90 28.46
N ALA A 258 5.18 -22.97 29.29
CA ALA A 258 5.49 -23.22 30.70
C ALA A 258 4.23 -23.35 31.56
N HIS A 259 3.14 -22.68 31.17
CA HIS A 259 1.89 -22.69 31.93
C HIS A 259 1.04 -23.94 31.68
N CYS A 260 0.81 -24.30 30.41
CA CYS A 260 -0.04 -25.46 30.07
C CYS A 260 0.73 -26.70 29.62
N GLY A 261 2.06 -26.61 29.47
CA GLY A 261 2.89 -27.74 29.07
C GLY A 261 2.76 -28.17 27.61
N GLU A 262 1.88 -27.58 26.80
CA GLU A 262 1.66 -28.02 25.40
C GLU A 262 2.75 -27.53 24.43
N VAL A 263 2.96 -28.31 23.36
CA VAL A 263 3.77 -27.89 22.20
C VAL A 263 2.90 -27.07 21.25
N VAL A 264 3.23 -25.80 21.06
CA VAL A 264 2.32 -24.80 20.48
C VAL A 264 2.70 -24.28 19.10
N ASP A 265 3.88 -24.60 18.57
CA ASP A 265 4.42 -24.07 17.31
C ASP A 265 4.11 -24.95 16.08
N ASN A 266 3.07 -25.78 16.16
CA ASN A 266 2.72 -26.78 15.15
C ASN A 266 1.39 -26.49 14.42
N GLY A 267 0.64 -25.47 14.83
CA GLY A 267 -0.62 -25.07 14.22
C GLY A 267 -1.87 -25.77 14.78
N ARG A 268 -1.74 -26.57 15.86
CA ARG A 268 -2.86 -27.29 16.51
C ARG A 268 -3.83 -26.37 17.28
N PHE A 269 -3.40 -25.16 17.60
CA PHE A 269 -4.15 -24.24 18.46
C PHE A 269 -4.47 -22.89 17.79
N ASP A 270 -3.63 -22.45 16.85
CA ASP A 270 -3.83 -21.22 16.10
C ASP A 270 -2.95 -21.22 14.84
N TRP A 271 -2.98 -20.14 14.07
CA TRP A 271 -2.12 -19.94 12.91
C TRP A 271 -0.63 -19.95 13.30
N VAL A 272 0.15 -20.76 12.60
CA VAL A 272 1.62 -20.75 12.70
C VAL A 272 2.24 -20.56 11.33
N VAL A 273 3.32 -19.80 11.23
CA VAL A 273 4.15 -19.71 10.02
C VAL A 273 5.01 -20.97 9.97
N ARG A 274 4.76 -21.84 8.98
CA ARG A 274 5.49 -23.10 8.80
C ARG A 274 6.64 -22.97 7.80
N HIS A 275 6.48 -22.15 6.77
CA HIS A 275 7.46 -21.96 5.72
C HIS A 275 7.57 -20.49 5.31
N ILE A 276 8.79 -20.05 4.98
CA ILE A 276 9.07 -18.73 4.43
C ILE A 276 9.85 -18.91 3.13
N THR A 277 9.29 -18.39 2.05
CA THR A 277 9.93 -18.33 0.73
C THR A 277 10.38 -16.90 0.46
N VAL A 278 11.66 -16.71 0.18
CA VAL A 278 12.20 -15.40 -0.24
C VAL A 278 12.18 -15.36 -1.75
N GLU A 279 11.39 -14.45 -2.32
CA GLU A 279 11.33 -14.26 -3.77
C GLU A 279 12.45 -13.32 -4.23
N SER A 280 12.64 -12.21 -3.52
CA SER A 280 13.76 -11.30 -3.73
C SER A 280 14.13 -10.56 -2.45
N ILE A 281 15.41 -10.18 -2.35
CA ILE A 281 15.90 -9.25 -1.35
C ILE A 281 17.01 -8.41 -1.99
N ASP A 282 16.83 -7.10 -1.95
CA ASP A 282 17.75 -6.15 -2.56
C ASP A 282 18.06 -5.04 -1.57
N GLN A 283 19.35 -4.71 -1.39
CA GLN A 283 19.72 -3.54 -0.63
C GLN A 283 19.31 -2.29 -1.42
N ARG A 284 18.26 -1.62 -0.97
CA ARG A 284 17.67 -0.48 -1.67
C ARG A 284 17.38 0.63 -0.67
N PRO A 285 18.24 1.66 -0.58
CA PRO A 285 17.90 2.83 0.21
C PRO A 285 16.66 3.52 -0.40
N PRO A 286 15.78 4.10 0.43
CA PRO A 286 14.61 4.81 -0.06
C PRO A 286 15.06 5.97 -0.96
N THR A 287 14.67 5.93 -2.23
CA THR A 287 15.08 6.92 -3.22
C THR A 287 14.11 8.10 -3.22
N LEU A 288 14.32 9.03 -2.28
CA LEU A 288 13.37 10.13 -1.99
C LEU A 288 13.54 11.36 -2.89
N THR A 289 14.58 11.39 -3.72
CA THR A 289 14.92 12.52 -4.61
C THR A 289 14.60 12.25 -6.07
N THR A 290 14.39 11.00 -6.46
CA THR A 290 14.08 10.63 -7.85
C THR A 290 12.59 10.57 -8.07
N GLU A 291 12.16 11.03 -9.24
CA GLU A 291 10.79 10.85 -9.70
C GLU A 291 10.65 9.49 -10.38
N VAL A 292 9.55 8.77 -10.14
CA VAL A 292 9.19 7.63 -10.99
C VAL A 292 7.68 7.65 -11.34
N PRO A 293 7.27 7.28 -12.56
CA PRO A 293 5.90 7.54 -13.01
C PRO A 293 4.83 6.80 -12.18
N GLU A 294 3.62 7.36 -12.09
CA GLU A 294 2.45 6.57 -11.65
C GLU A 294 2.15 5.48 -12.66
N ARG A 295 1.55 4.41 -12.13
CA ARG A 295 1.00 3.33 -12.94
C ARG A 295 -0.40 3.04 -12.46
N GLY A 296 -1.34 3.02 -13.39
CA GLY A 296 -2.68 2.56 -13.12
C GLY A 296 -3.74 3.62 -12.85
N THR A 297 -3.38 4.91 -12.80
CA THR A 297 -4.36 6.02 -12.61
C THR A 297 -5.50 5.97 -13.63
N ASN A 298 -5.17 5.56 -14.86
CA ASN A 298 -6.13 5.43 -15.96
C ASN A 298 -6.76 4.04 -16.06
N LEU A 299 -6.33 3.06 -15.25
CA LEU A 299 -6.94 1.73 -15.23
C LEU A 299 -8.39 1.82 -14.70
N PRO A 300 -9.28 0.93 -15.14
CA PRO A 300 -10.59 0.78 -14.52
C PRO A 300 -10.48 0.43 -13.04
N THR A 301 -11.44 0.92 -12.25
CA THR A 301 -11.53 0.54 -10.84
C THR A 301 -11.82 -0.96 -10.72
N TYR A 302 -10.98 -1.70 -10.00
CA TYR A 302 -11.32 -3.00 -9.45
C TYR A 302 -12.57 -2.88 -8.57
N ARG A 303 -13.72 -3.31 -9.10
CA ARG A 303 -15.01 -3.26 -8.40
C ARG A 303 -15.56 -4.66 -8.16
N GLN A 304 -15.88 -4.95 -6.90
CA GLN A 304 -16.61 -6.14 -6.52
C GLN A 304 -18.02 -6.11 -7.14
N GLY A 305 -18.53 -7.28 -7.55
CA GLY A 305 -19.89 -7.39 -8.06
C GLY A 305 -20.95 -6.93 -7.04
N ASN A 306 -21.94 -6.16 -7.51
CA ASN A 306 -23.03 -5.60 -6.70
C ASN A 306 -22.57 -4.75 -5.49
N VAL A 307 -21.42 -4.09 -5.58
CA VAL A 307 -20.80 -3.40 -4.44
C VAL A 307 -21.70 -2.35 -3.79
N GLU A 308 -22.51 -1.62 -4.56
CA GLU A 308 -23.46 -0.64 -4.00
C GLU A 308 -24.56 -1.30 -3.17
N ASN A 309 -25.10 -2.44 -3.63
CA ASN A 309 -26.06 -3.22 -2.84
C ASN A 309 -25.40 -3.79 -1.58
N ARG A 310 -24.14 -4.23 -1.68
CA ARG A 310 -23.37 -4.73 -0.54
C ARG A 310 -23.15 -3.65 0.50
N PHE A 311 -22.83 -2.42 0.10
CA PHE A 311 -22.70 -1.30 1.03
C PHE A 311 -24.02 -1.05 1.75
N ARG A 312 -25.13 -0.90 1.01
CA ARG A 312 -26.47 -0.71 1.59
C ARG A 312 -26.84 -1.81 2.59
N GLN A 313 -26.53 -3.07 2.30
CA GLN A 313 -26.89 -4.20 3.16
C GLN A 313 -25.94 -4.42 4.34
N LYS A 314 -24.66 -4.11 4.18
CA LYS A 314 -23.61 -4.49 5.15
C LYS A 314 -23.08 -3.31 5.96
N VAL A 315 -23.29 -2.08 5.51
CA VAL A 315 -22.78 -0.86 6.13
C VAL A 315 -23.92 0.00 6.66
N GLU A 316 -24.92 0.29 5.82
CA GLU A 316 -26.00 1.22 6.15
C GLU A 316 -26.98 0.59 7.14
N THR A 317 -27.13 1.27 8.27
CA THR A 317 -28.10 1.01 9.34
C THR A 317 -29.11 2.14 9.48
N GLY A 318 -28.81 3.32 8.93
CA GLY A 318 -29.68 4.49 8.86
C GLY A 318 -29.40 5.36 7.63
N PRO A 319 -30.27 6.36 7.35
CA PRO A 319 -30.21 7.16 6.12
C PRO A 319 -28.95 8.03 5.98
N ASP A 320 -28.33 8.42 7.09
CA ASP A 320 -27.15 9.29 7.11
C ASP A 320 -25.80 8.54 7.00
N ASP A 321 -25.81 7.20 7.05
CA ASP A 321 -24.58 6.42 7.17
C ASP A 321 -23.66 6.57 5.95
N ARG A 322 -24.22 6.68 4.74
CA ARG A 322 -23.45 6.93 3.53
C ARG A 322 -22.75 8.29 3.56
N ARG A 323 -23.53 9.34 3.82
CA ARG A 323 -23.05 10.72 3.87
C ARG A 323 -21.98 10.90 4.95
N THR A 324 -22.24 10.42 6.16
CA THR A 324 -21.29 10.53 7.27
C THR A 324 -20.05 9.67 7.05
N PHE A 325 -20.15 8.53 6.37
CA PHE A 325 -18.99 7.75 5.94
C PHE A 325 -18.09 8.55 4.97
N GLU A 326 -18.68 9.23 3.99
CA GLU A 326 -17.95 10.08 3.04
C GLU A 326 -17.31 11.31 3.73
N GLU A 327 -18.04 11.94 4.66
CA GLU A 327 -17.51 13.04 5.50
C GLU A 327 -16.35 12.56 6.39
N ARG A 328 -16.44 11.35 6.97
CA ARG A 328 -15.36 10.72 7.73
C ARG A 328 -14.16 10.43 6.85
N LEU A 329 -14.37 9.92 5.64
CA LEU A 329 -13.30 9.68 4.67
C LEU A 329 -12.56 10.99 4.34
N ALA A 330 -13.30 12.07 4.10
CA ALA A 330 -12.73 13.39 3.82
C ALA A 330 -11.95 13.96 5.02
N LEU A 331 -12.44 13.78 6.24
CA LEU A 331 -11.73 14.16 7.47
C LEU A 331 -10.41 13.39 7.59
N ILE A 332 -10.45 12.06 7.48
CA ILE A 332 -9.25 11.22 7.55
C ILE A 332 -8.25 11.63 6.47
N TYR A 333 -8.71 11.82 5.24
CA TYR A 333 -7.87 12.27 4.13
C TYR A 333 -7.15 13.58 4.48
N THR A 334 -7.89 14.58 4.97
CA THR A 334 -7.34 15.89 5.32
C THR A 334 -6.31 15.81 6.45
N GLU A 335 -6.65 15.12 7.54
CA GLU A 335 -5.76 15.01 8.70
C GLU A 335 -4.50 14.18 8.40
N VAL A 336 -4.61 13.11 7.61
CA VAL A 336 -3.46 12.32 7.14
C VAL A 336 -2.51 13.15 6.29
N ASN A 337 -3.01 13.88 5.29
CA ASN A 337 -2.17 14.74 4.46
C ASN A 337 -1.47 15.84 5.28
N LYS A 338 -2.20 16.45 6.23
CA LYS A 338 -1.67 17.48 7.12
C LYS A 338 -0.57 16.95 8.04
N ALA A 339 -0.81 15.83 8.72
CA ALA A 339 0.15 15.19 9.62
C ALA A 339 1.41 14.73 8.87
N TRP A 340 1.23 14.14 7.69
CA TRP A 340 2.33 13.75 6.82
C TRP A 340 3.19 14.94 6.40
N SER A 341 2.59 16.02 5.89
CA SER A 341 3.31 17.23 5.47
C SER A 341 4.04 17.91 6.63
N ALA A 342 3.48 17.83 7.84
CA ALA A 342 4.10 18.34 9.05
C ALA A 342 5.27 17.45 9.56
N GLY A 343 5.35 16.20 9.11
CA GLY A 343 6.26 15.19 9.66
C GLY A 343 5.91 14.80 11.10
N GLN A 344 4.65 14.98 11.52
CA GLN A 344 4.16 14.71 12.87
C GLN A 344 2.88 13.87 12.78
N LEU A 345 3.00 12.57 13.08
CA LEU A 345 1.92 11.61 12.87
C LEU A 345 1.02 11.43 14.09
N GLU A 346 1.43 11.89 15.27
CA GLU A 346 0.66 11.79 16.52
C GLU A 346 -0.80 12.24 16.39
N PRO A 347 -1.13 13.36 15.69
CA PRO A 347 -2.52 13.80 15.52
C PRO A 347 -3.42 12.80 14.80
N ILE A 348 -2.86 11.93 13.95
CA ILE A 348 -3.64 10.96 13.16
C ILE A 348 -3.77 9.60 13.81
N ARG A 349 -3.25 9.43 15.02
CA ARG A 349 -3.23 8.12 15.68
C ARG A 349 -4.62 7.51 15.85
N GLY A 350 -5.67 8.32 16.04
CA GLY A 350 -7.06 7.86 16.11
C GLY A 350 -7.77 7.67 14.76
N PHE A 351 -7.09 7.95 13.64
CA PHE A 351 -7.63 7.81 12.28
C PHE A 351 -7.03 6.64 11.52
N VAL A 352 -5.88 6.11 11.93
CA VAL A 352 -5.15 5.03 11.23
C VAL A 352 -4.94 3.81 12.12
N SER A 353 -4.85 2.63 11.51
CA SER A 353 -4.46 1.40 12.19
C SER A 353 -3.00 1.47 12.66
N ASP A 354 -2.62 0.61 13.59
CA ASP A 354 -1.24 0.51 14.06
C ASP A 354 -0.27 0.18 12.92
N GLY A 355 -0.65 -0.76 12.06
CA GLY A 355 0.20 -1.14 10.93
C GLY A 355 0.38 -0.01 9.91
N LEU A 356 -0.67 0.78 9.65
CA LEU A 356 -0.56 1.93 8.75
C LEU A 356 0.22 3.09 9.40
N TYR A 357 0.12 3.26 10.72
CA TYR A 357 0.94 4.22 11.44
C TYR A 357 2.42 3.88 11.35
N ASP A 358 2.80 2.62 11.62
CA ASP A 358 4.17 2.13 11.49
C ASP A 358 4.72 2.35 10.07
N TYR A 359 3.88 2.09 9.06
CA TYR A 359 4.20 2.35 7.66
C TYR A 359 4.52 3.83 7.40
N PHE A 360 3.67 4.75 7.86
CA PHE A 360 3.92 6.18 7.70
C PHE A 360 5.16 6.63 8.47
N GLN A 361 5.35 6.14 9.70
CA GLN A 361 6.48 6.50 10.54
C GLN A 361 7.82 6.16 9.87
N TYR A 362 7.92 4.97 9.27
CA TYR A 362 9.12 4.57 8.52
C TYR A 362 9.52 5.59 7.44
N TRP A 363 8.54 6.08 6.68
CA TRP A 363 8.82 7.04 5.62
C TRP A 363 9.15 8.43 6.16
N ILE A 364 8.46 8.90 7.20
CA ILE A 364 8.83 10.15 7.89
C ILE A 364 10.26 10.07 8.44
N ASP A 365 10.64 8.95 9.03
CA ASP A 365 12.01 8.72 9.51
C ASP A 365 13.01 8.70 8.35
N ALA A 366 12.66 8.09 7.22
CA ALA A 366 13.50 8.08 6.02
C ALA A 366 13.72 9.50 5.45
N TYR A 367 12.68 10.32 5.39
CA TYR A 367 12.78 11.74 5.01
C TYR A 367 13.69 12.49 5.98
N THR A 368 13.44 12.34 7.29
CA THR A 368 14.18 13.02 8.35
C THR A 368 15.67 12.66 8.32
N LYS A 369 16.01 11.37 8.18
CA LYS A 369 17.39 10.87 8.08
C LYS A 369 18.14 11.44 6.88
N GLN A 370 17.45 11.79 5.79
CA GLN A 370 18.05 12.39 4.60
C GLN A 370 18.04 13.93 4.61
N GLY A 371 17.56 14.56 5.69
CA GLY A 371 17.40 16.02 5.75
C GLY A 371 16.36 16.53 4.75
N LEU A 372 15.34 15.73 4.48
CA LEU A 372 14.28 16.00 3.52
C LEU A 372 12.93 16.09 4.23
N ARG A 373 11.97 16.77 3.60
CA ARG A 373 10.56 16.77 3.99
C ARG A 373 9.67 16.73 2.76
N ASN A 374 8.65 15.89 2.78
CA ASN A 374 7.62 15.89 1.76
C ASN A 374 6.52 16.88 2.14
N GLU A 375 6.18 17.76 1.20
CA GLU A 375 5.21 18.83 1.37
C GLU A 375 3.99 18.55 0.51
N LEU A 376 2.82 18.49 1.14
CA LEU A 376 1.55 18.25 0.52
C LEU A 376 0.69 19.51 0.65
N VAL A 377 0.49 20.22 -0.45
CA VAL A 377 -0.18 21.54 -0.46
C VAL A 377 -1.39 21.51 -1.40
N ASP A 378 -2.51 22.08 -0.95
CA ASP A 378 -3.78 22.15 -1.70
C ASP A 378 -4.34 20.77 -2.13
N MET A 379 -4.07 19.74 -1.32
CA MET A 379 -4.52 18.38 -1.56
C MET A 379 -6.05 18.28 -1.46
N ARG A 380 -6.69 17.72 -2.48
CA ARG A 380 -8.15 17.53 -2.51
C ARG A 380 -8.56 16.31 -3.30
N MET A 381 -9.58 15.62 -2.83
CA MET A 381 -10.23 14.54 -3.57
C MET A 381 -11.07 15.13 -4.71
N THR A 382 -10.92 14.58 -5.92
CA THR A 382 -11.68 14.97 -7.11
C THR A 382 -12.79 13.98 -7.42
N LYS A 383 -12.61 12.70 -7.06
CA LYS A 383 -13.57 11.63 -7.32
C LYS A 383 -13.34 10.49 -6.33
N THR A 384 -14.40 9.81 -5.95
CA THR A 384 -14.31 8.56 -5.19
C THR A 384 -15.17 7.48 -5.83
N GLU A 385 -14.72 6.23 -5.78
CA GLU A 385 -15.49 5.09 -6.24
C GLU A 385 -15.40 3.93 -5.25
N LEU A 386 -16.55 3.36 -4.91
CA LEU A 386 -16.60 2.17 -4.06
C LEU A 386 -16.05 0.95 -4.81
N ALA A 387 -15.00 0.35 -4.27
CA ALA A 387 -14.30 -0.79 -4.86
C ALA A 387 -14.76 -2.12 -4.26
N LYS A 388 -14.83 -2.24 -2.93
CA LYS A 388 -15.15 -3.52 -2.25
C LYS A 388 -15.78 -3.30 -0.89
N VAL A 389 -16.72 -4.20 -0.53
CA VAL A 389 -17.32 -4.26 0.80
C VAL A 389 -17.28 -5.68 1.33
N VAL A 390 -16.51 -5.89 2.39
CA VAL A 390 -16.45 -7.15 3.13
C VAL A 390 -17.04 -6.93 4.51
N ARG A 391 -17.86 -7.87 4.96
CA ARG A 391 -18.36 -7.92 6.34
C ARG A 391 -18.20 -9.34 6.85
N ASP A 392 -17.58 -9.49 8.00
CA ASP A 392 -17.51 -10.72 8.77
C ASP A 392 -18.19 -10.56 10.14
N ASN A 393 -17.91 -11.48 11.07
CA ASN A 393 -18.54 -11.50 12.38
C ASN A 393 -18.05 -10.39 13.31
N TYR A 394 -16.95 -9.73 12.99
CA TYR A 394 -16.27 -8.77 13.86
C TYR A 394 -16.08 -7.42 13.18
N PHE A 395 -15.81 -7.39 11.88
CA PHE A 395 -15.49 -6.17 11.14
C PHE A 395 -16.31 -6.01 9.86
N VAL A 396 -16.51 -4.75 9.50
CA VAL A 396 -16.86 -4.31 8.15
C VAL A 396 -15.64 -3.59 7.59
N ALA A 397 -15.21 -3.98 6.39
CA ALA A 397 -14.14 -3.35 5.65
C ALA A 397 -14.71 -2.78 4.34
N VAL A 398 -14.42 -1.51 4.07
CA VAL A 398 -14.86 -0.79 2.87
C VAL A 398 -13.61 -0.27 2.17
N THR A 399 -13.38 -0.71 0.93
CA THR A 399 -12.33 -0.18 0.07
C THR A 399 -12.92 0.82 -0.92
N ILE A 400 -12.36 2.02 -0.97
CA ILE A 400 -12.70 3.09 -1.91
C ILE A 400 -11.47 3.44 -2.73
N ARG A 401 -11.63 3.57 -4.05
CA ARG A 401 -10.64 4.22 -4.88
C ARG A 401 -10.87 5.72 -4.85
N ILE A 402 -9.84 6.46 -4.50
CA ILE A 402 -9.83 7.92 -4.42
C ILE A 402 -9.01 8.44 -5.58
N TRP A 403 -9.53 9.37 -6.36
CA TRP A 403 -8.73 10.24 -7.21
C TRP A 403 -8.63 11.58 -6.52
N ALA A 404 -7.42 12.12 -6.51
CA ALA A 404 -7.11 13.37 -5.85
C ALA A 404 -6.09 14.15 -6.67
N THR A 405 -5.95 15.43 -6.34
CA THR A 405 -4.94 16.31 -6.91
C THR A 405 -4.42 17.27 -5.85
N GLY A 406 -3.17 17.70 -6.02
CA GLY A 406 -2.54 18.73 -5.19
C GLY A 406 -1.07 18.92 -5.56
N LYS A 407 -0.39 19.83 -4.89
CA LYS A 407 1.05 20.06 -5.07
C LYS A 407 1.79 19.17 -4.10
N ASP A 408 2.59 18.28 -4.66
CA ASP A 408 3.50 17.46 -3.89
C ASP A 408 4.92 17.72 -4.36
N TYR A 409 5.76 18.01 -3.39
CA TYR A 409 7.18 18.21 -3.64
C TYR A 409 7.98 17.87 -2.39
N VAL A 410 9.21 17.42 -2.61
CA VAL A 410 10.16 17.19 -1.53
C VAL A 410 11.09 18.39 -1.46
N VAL A 411 11.27 18.92 -0.27
CA VAL A 411 12.25 19.97 0.03
C VAL A 411 13.39 19.43 0.86
N ARG A 412 14.57 19.99 0.68
CA ARG A 412 15.64 19.86 1.66
C ARG A 412 15.35 20.79 2.84
N THR A 413 15.44 20.27 4.06
CA THR A 413 15.06 21.02 5.26
C THR A 413 16.03 22.15 5.61
N SER A 414 17.30 22.06 5.18
CA SER A 414 18.33 23.05 5.47
C SER A 414 18.16 24.39 4.74
N ASP A 415 17.64 24.37 3.51
CA ASP A 415 17.57 25.54 2.60
C ASP A 415 16.20 25.73 1.94
N GLY A 416 15.27 24.78 2.11
CA GLY A 416 13.95 24.80 1.47
C GLY A 416 13.95 24.54 -0.04
N HIS A 417 15.09 24.14 -0.60
CA HIS A 417 15.24 23.84 -2.01
C HIS A 417 14.41 22.61 -2.37
N VAL A 418 13.63 22.71 -3.46
CA VAL A 418 12.85 21.58 -3.99
C VAL A 418 13.77 20.58 -4.66
N VAL A 419 13.84 19.35 -4.15
CA VAL A 419 14.67 18.27 -4.71
C VAL A 419 13.88 17.31 -5.58
N ARG A 420 12.56 17.27 -5.44
CA ARG A 420 11.62 16.43 -6.21
C ARG A 420 10.28 17.15 -6.32
N GLY A 421 9.56 17.01 -7.43
CA GLY A 421 8.21 17.55 -7.55
C GLY A 421 8.14 19.02 -7.95
N SER A 422 6.94 19.62 -7.79
CA SER A 422 6.70 20.99 -8.22
C SER A 422 5.84 21.78 -7.23
N LYS A 423 6.32 22.96 -6.86
CA LYS A 423 5.54 23.96 -6.09
C LYS A 423 4.43 24.62 -6.91
N ARG A 424 4.45 24.49 -8.25
CA ARG A 424 3.56 25.23 -9.16
C ARG A 424 2.55 24.35 -9.86
N ARG A 425 2.91 23.09 -10.11
CA ARG A 425 2.07 22.15 -10.86
C ARG A 425 1.38 21.23 -9.87
N GLU A 426 0.05 21.27 -9.85
CA GLU A 426 -0.72 20.22 -9.22
C GLU A 426 -0.58 18.91 -9.98
N ARG A 427 -0.65 17.81 -9.25
CA ARG A 427 -0.54 16.47 -9.80
C ARG A 427 -1.76 15.65 -9.43
N PRO A 428 -2.49 15.10 -10.42
CA PRO A 428 -3.50 14.10 -10.17
C PRO A 428 -2.87 12.74 -9.80
N TYR A 429 -3.56 11.97 -8.98
CA TYR A 429 -3.20 10.60 -8.61
C TYR A 429 -4.45 9.82 -8.18
N SER A 430 -4.33 8.49 -8.06
CA SER A 430 -5.36 7.67 -7.42
C SER A 430 -4.80 6.53 -6.59
N GLU A 431 -5.54 6.18 -5.54
CA GLU A 431 -5.16 5.17 -4.55
C GLU A 431 -6.41 4.43 -4.06
N TYR A 432 -6.22 3.22 -3.55
CA TYR A 432 -7.24 2.43 -2.86
C TYR A 432 -7.05 2.55 -1.35
N TRP A 433 -8.06 3.07 -0.67
CA TRP A 433 -8.09 3.22 0.77
C TRP A 433 -9.09 2.24 1.38
N THR A 434 -8.63 1.39 2.30
CA THR A 434 -9.49 0.46 3.03
C THR A 434 -9.73 0.95 4.44
N LEU A 435 -10.99 1.26 4.75
CA LEU A 435 -11.44 1.63 6.09
C LEU A 435 -12.09 0.43 6.76
N ILE A 436 -11.82 0.23 8.05
CA ILE A 436 -12.42 -0.84 8.87
C ILE A 436 -13.20 -0.25 10.04
N ARG A 437 -14.28 -0.93 10.42
CA ARG A 437 -15.07 -0.64 11.61
C ARG A 437 -15.61 -1.94 12.22
N SER A 438 -15.68 -2.01 13.53
CA SER A 438 -16.31 -3.13 14.24
C SER A 438 -17.79 -3.22 13.90
N VAL A 439 -18.30 -4.44 13.69
CA VAL A 439 -19.73 -4.67 13.47
C VAL A 439 -20.59 -4.31 14.69
N LYS A 440 -19.98 -4.23 15.88
CA LYS A 440 -20.65 -3.81 17.11
C LYS A 440 -20.98 -2.31 17.10
N ARG A 441 -20.27 -1.52 16.30
CA ARG A 441 -20.53 -0.09 16.12
C ARG A 441 -21.56 0.12 15.01
N THR A 442 -22.74 0.57 15.40
CA THR A 442 -23.87 0.90 14.52
C THR A 442 -24.15 2.39 14.52
N GLY A 443 -24.74 2.93 13.45
CA GLY A 443 -25.06 4.35 13.32
C GLY A 443 -23.98 5.19 12.61
N PRO A 444 -24.19 6.51 12.54
CA PRO A 444 -23.41 7.42 11.71
C PRO A 444 -21.96 7.50 12.17
N ALA A 445 -21.06 7.77 11.22
CA ALA A 445 -19.65 7.96 11.51
C ALA A 445 -19.40 9.30 12.21
N GLN A 446 -18.36 9.36 13.05
CA GLN A 446 -17.88 10.57 13.71
C GLN A 446 -17.15 11.47 12.72
N THR A 447 -17.74 12.62 12.37
CA THR A 447 -17.21 13.52 11.34
C THR A 447 -16.39 14.68 11.89
N GLU A 448 -16.19 14.72 13.20
CA GLU A 448 -15.33 15.69 13.88
C GLU A 448 -14.04 15.04 14.42
N ASN A 449 -13.03 15.86 14.71
CA ASN A 449 -11.77 15.43 15.32
C ASN A 449 -11.90 15.18 16.83
N ARG A 450 -12.67 14.14 17.17
CA ARG A 450 -12.99 13.73 18.54
C ARG A 450 -12.77 12.24 18.75
N CYS A 451 -12.54 11.85 19.99
CA CYS A 451 -12.48 10.46 20.41
C CYS A 451 -13.81 9.75 20.12
N ASN A 452 -13.72 8.68 19.36
CA ASN A 452 -14.87 7.88 18.93
C ASN A 452 -15.58 7.14 20.08
N ASN A 453 -14.97 7.06 21.27
CA ASN A 453 -15.57 6.45 22.46
C ASN A 453 -16.21 7.49 23.40
N CYS A 454 -15.50 8.56 23.76
CA CYS A 454 -15.95 9.50 24.78
C CYS A 454 -16.31 10.91 24.29
N GLY A 455 -16.06 11.24 23.01
CA GLY A 455 -16.38 12.55 22.44
C GLY A 455 -15.45 13.70 22.85
N ALA A 456 -14.43 13.45 23.67
CA ALA A 456 -13.38 14.41 23.98
C ALA A 456 -12.52 14.74 22.73
N PRO A 457 -11.77 15.85 22.70
CA PRO A 457 -10.80 16.12 21.64
C PRO A 457 -9.88 14.91 21.40
N LEU A 458 -9.55 14.63 20.13
CA LEU A 458 -8.78 13.44 19.79
C LEU A 458 -7.32 13.60 20.23
N GLN A 459 -7.02 13.11 21.44
CA GLN A 459 -5.66 12.99 21.97
C GLN A 459 -5.41 11.52 22.29
N ILE A 460 -4.55 10.90 21.49
CA ILE A 460 -4.28 9.47 21.55
C ILE A 460 -2.80 9.26 21.88
N THR A 461 -2.54 8.42 22.86
CA THR A 461 -1.19 7.97 23.22
C THR A 461 -0.57 7.15 22.09
N MET A 462 0.75 6.97 22.09
CA MET A 462 1.42 6.12 21.10
C MET A 462 0.91 4.67 21.12
N ALA A 463 0.48 4.18 22.29
CA ALA A 463 -0.16 2.89 22.47
C ALA A 463 -1.59 2.81 21.87
N GLY A 464 -2.07 3.87 21.21
CA GLY A 464 -3.39 3.91 20.57
C GLY A 464 -4.56 4.15 21.54
N ALA A 465 -4.28 4.38 22.83
CA ALA A 465 -5.29 4.65 23.85
C ALA A 465 -5.61 6.15 23.94
N CYS A 466 -6.89 6.50 24.06
CA CYS A 466 -7.33 7.87 24.29
C CYS A 466 -6.86 8.38 25.66
N SER A 467 -6.24 9.55 25.69
CA SER A 467 -5.73 10.17 26.93
C SER A 467 -6.84 10.57 27.92
N HIS A 468 -8.10 10.61 27.48
CA HIS A 468 -9.24 10.99 28.32
C HIS A 468 -9.98 9.78 28.92
N CYS A 469 -10.28 8.75 28.10
CA CYS A 469 -11.07 7.60 28.55
C CYS A 469 -10.31 6.27 28.57
N GLY A 470 -9.04 6.25 28.15
CA GLY A 470 -8.19 5.05 28.12
C GLY A 470 -8.53 4.04 27.03
N ALA A 471 -9.63 4.23 26.28
CA ALA A 471 -10.04 3.29 25.25
C ALA A 471 -9.08 3.27 24.05
N HIS A 472 -8.78 2.08 23.54
CA HIS A 472 -7.93 1.89 22.37
C HIS A 472 -8.74 2.12 21.09
N VAL A 473 -8.47 3.20 20.36
CA VAL A 473 -9.35 3.65 19.25
C VAL A 473 -8.80 3.35 17.85
N THR A 474 -7.65 2.68 17.73
CA THR A 474 -6.94 2.46 16.46
C THR A 474 -7.31 1.14 15.78
N ALA A 475 -8.09 0.29 16.45
CA ALA A 475 -8.53 -1.02 15.94
C ALA A 475 -9.90 -0.97 15.21
N GLY A 476 -10.46 0.22 14.99
CA GLY A 476 -11.78 0.37 14.38
C GLY A 476 -12.95 -0.03 15.30
N GLU A 477 -12.70 -0.23 16.59
CA GLU A 477 -13.72 -0.63 17.57
C GLU A 477 -14.83 0.42 17.73
N PHE A 478 -14.46 1.69 17.66
CA PHE A 478 -15.32 2.82 18.01
C PHE A 478 -15.81 3.63 16.80
N ASP A 479 -15.09 3.62 15.67
CA ASP A 479 -15.54 4.16 14.38
C ASP A 479 -14.65 3.68 13.23
N TRP A 480 -14.87 4.19 12.02
CA TRP A 480 -14.04 3.93 10.85
C TRP A 480 -12.61 4.45 11.02
N VAL A 481 -11.67 3.53 10.81
CA VAL A 481 -10.22 3.75 10.84
C VAL A 481 -9.63 3.31 9.51
N LEU A 482 -8.70 4.11 8.96
CA LEU A 482 -7.96 3.76 7.75
C LEU A 482 -6.94 2.67 8.07
N SER A 483 -7.11 1.52 7.42
CA SER A 483 -6.31 0.32 7.68
C SER A 483 -5.24 0.06 6.63
N LYS A 484 -5.48 0.47 5.38
CA LYS A 484 -4.58 0.25 4.24
C LYS A 484 -4.69 1.39 3.24
N VAL A 485 -3.55 1.72 2.62
CA VAL A 485 -3.45 2.55 1.42
C VAL A 485 -2.66 1.75 0.39
N GLU A 486 -3.27 1.46 -0.75
CA GLU A 486 -2.68 0.68 -1.83
C GLU A 486 -2.66 1.49 -3.13
N GLN A 487 -1.52 1.48 -3.81
CA GLN A 487 -1.39 2.11 -5.14
C GLN A 487 -2.17 1.31 -6.20
N ASP A 488 -2.57 1.96 -7.29
CA ASP A 488 -3.34 1.32 -8.37
C ASP A 488 -2.62 0.11 -8.98
N ASP A 489 -1.30 0.19 -9.10
CA ASP A 489 -0.46 -0.89 -9.60
C ASP A 489 -0.22 -2.01 -8.59
N SER A 490 -0.69 -1.86 -7.35
CA SER A 490 -0.52 -2.79 -6.24
C SER A 490 -1.83 -3.45 -5.83
N TYR A 491 -2.95 -2.74 -5.95
CA TYR A 491 -4.29 -3.26 -5.65
C TYR A 491 -4.71 -4.33 -6.66
N ARG A 492 -5.28 -5.43 -6.16
CA ARG A 492 -5.68 -6.61 -6.96
C ARG A 492 -7.09 -7.13 -6.67
N GLY A 493 -7.90 -6.32 -5.96
CA GLY A 493 -9.29 -6.65 -5.66
C GLY A 493 -9.52 -7.12 -4.24
#